data_AF-A0A7C2N4I9-F1
#
_entry.id   AF-A0A7C2N4I9-F1
#
_cell.length_a   1.000
_cell.length_b   1.000
_cell.length_c   1.000
_cell.angle_alpha   90.00
_cell.angle_beta   90.00
_cell.angle_gamma   90.00
#
_symmetry.space_group_name_H-M   'P 1'
#
loop_
_entity.id
_entity.type
_entity.pdbx_description
1 polymer ?
#
loop_
_entity_poly.entity_id
_entity_poly.type
_entity_poly.pdbx_seq_one_letter_code
_entity_poly.pdbx_strand_id
1 'polypeptide(L)'
;MILKGTWGRVVLCVLISISLLIFHGNHAIAQISWITGYSIRDLTDNRDLQAGEPLVAGHTYKLSVTLLIPATQPGGVFIISLTDRMGRSGPIIWELVSQGYQGFDQNLFTPGQYNISFRQVQGSLTVAATFVVPQNYTVAYSSGGVVIRQPRDEQVITAAIPGGSVVGVVRLRVVDGIIQTYENLYKEKSNLISSGAIDRSYESFVKELLAQASNLASLGLYDQAISLLRSISPSNLPQPPSGNIVLALIGGIIALGAMAAFLFIMMARARSARDEALDKIREARNRVAGMKVRAQRFDKALAQELESLEKILGEEV
;
A
#
# COMPACT_ATOMS: atom_id res chain seq x y z
N MET A 1 26.46 -12.91 -52.81
CA MET A 1 25.17 -13.16 -53.49
C MET A 1 24.07 -12.72 -52.54
N ILE A 2 23.50 -11.55 -52.82
CA ILE A 2 22.59 -10.81 -51.94
C ILE A 2 21.19 -11.40 -52.09
N LEU A 3 20.68 -12.08 -51.07
CA LEU A 3 19.25 -12.42 -50.97
C LEU A 3 18.46 -11.13 -50.71
N LYS A 4 18.21 -10.38 -51.78
CA LYS A 4 17.14 -9.37 -51.85
C LYS A 4 15.82 -10.12 -51.89
N GLY A 5 15.21 -10.30 -50.74
CA GLY A 5 13.87 -10.83 -50.65
C GLY A 5 13.33 -10.54 -49.27
N THR A 6 12.18 -9.90 -49.20
CA THR A 6 11.39 -9.59 -47.99
C THR A 6 11.24 -10.76 -47.02
N TRP A 7 11.48 -11.99 -47.47
CA TRP A 7 11.55 -13.22 -46.69
C TRP A 7 12.76 -13.33 -45.74
N GLY A 8 13.92 -12.76 -46.07
CA GLY A 8 15.12 -12.83 -45.21
C GLY A 8 14.98 -12.03 -43.91
N ARG A 9 14.15 -10.99 -43.90
CA ARG A 9 13.84 -10.18 -42.70
C ARG A 9 12.86 -10.90 -41.77
N VAL A 10 11.93 -11.68 -42.32
CA VAL A 10 10.97 -12.46 -41.52
C VAL A 10 11.67 -13.64 -40.81
N VAL A 11 12.59 -14.32 -41.50
CA VAL A 11 13.35 -15.45 -40.91
C VAL A 11 14.31 -14.98 -39.81
N LEU A 12 14.94 -13.81 -39.96
CA LEU A 12 15.80 -13.22 -38.93
C LEU A 12 15.00 -12.78 -37.69
N CYS A 13 13.80 -12.21 -37.86
CA CYS A 13 12.93 -11.84 -36.74
C CYS A 13 12.38 -13.05 -35.98
N VAL A 14 12.04 -14.15 -36.67
CA VAL A 14 11.57 -15.38 -36.02
C VAL A 14 12.69 -16.07 -35.22
N LEU A 15 13.93 -16.06 -35.72
CA LEU A 15 15.08 -16.62 -34.99
C LEU A 15 15.46 -15.79 -33.74
N ILE A 16 15.34 -14.45 -33.79
CA ILE A 16 15.56 -13.59 -32.62
C ILE A 16 14.43 -13.78 -31.58
N SER A 17 13.18 -13.94 -32.00
CA SER A 17 12.05 -14.23 -31.10
C SER A 17 12.13 -15.61 -30.42
N ILE A 18 12.73 -16.61 -31.07
CA ILE A 18 12.93 -17.94 -30.47
C ILE A 18 14.12 -17.95 -29.50
N SER A 19 15.16 -17.14 -29.74
CA SER A 19 16.29 -17.00 -28.80
C SER A 19 15.97 -16.20 -27.52
N LEU A 20 14.90 -15.41 -27.51
CA LEU A 20 14.44 -14.66 -26.33
C LEU A 20 13.52 -15.46 -25.40
N LEU A 21 13.19 -16.70 -25.74
CA LEU A 21 12.31 -17.58 -24.94
C LEU A 21 13.04 -18.56 -24.01
N ILE A 22 14.38 -18.53 -23.94
CA ILE A 22 15.17 -19.53 -23.16
C ILE A 22 15.85 -18.93 -21.91
N PHE A 23 15.53 -17.70 -21.48
CA PHE A 23 16.16 -17.11 -20.28
C PHE A 23 15.20 -16.41 -19.33
N HIS A 24 14.11 -17.08 -18.91
CA HIS A 24 13.48 -16.82 -17.61
C HIS A 24 12.96 -18.11 -16.97
N GLY A 25 13.70 -19.21 -17.15
CA GLY A 25 13.64 -20.32 -16.22
C GLY A 25 14.27 -19.86 -14.91
N ASN A 26 13.50 -19.15 -14.07
CA ASN A 26 13.80 -19.09 -12.65
C ASN A 26 13.78 -20.53 -12.17
N HIS A 27 14.94 -21.18 -12.18
CA HIS A 27 15.21 -22.31 -11.33
C HIS A 27 15.19 -21.76 -9.90
N ALA A 28 13.98 -21.59 -9.36
CA ALA A 28 13.77 -21.77 -7.95
C ALA A 28 14.11 -23.24 -7.69
N ILE A 29 15.40 -23.54 -7.50
CA ILE A 29 15.77 -24.67 -6.66
C ILE A 29 14.98 -24.40 -5.39
N ALA A 30 14.03 -25.28 -5.09
CA ALA A 30 13.23 -25.21 -3.88
C ALA A 30 14.20 -25.31 -2.70
N GLN A 31 14.72 -24.18 -2.26
CA GLN A 31 15.51 -24.09 -1.06
C GLN A 31 14.58 -24.54 0.05
N ILE A 32 14.93 -25.65 0.70
CA ILE A 32 14.16 -26.17 1.82
C ILE A 32 14.15 -25.08 2.88
N SER A 33 12.98 -24.48 3.10
CA SER A 33 12.78 -23.47 4.13
C SER A 33 13.06 -24.13 5.48
N TRP A 34 13.97 -23.54 6.26
CA TRP A 34 14.21 -23.95 7.63
C TRP A 34 13.00 -23.66 8.51
N ILE A 35 12.21 -22.63 8.18
CA ILE A 35 10.95 -22.36 8.88
C ILE A 35 9.92 -23.41 8.44
N THR A 36 9.52 -24.27 9.37
CA THR A 36 8.59 -25.39 9.13
C THR A 36 7.18 -25.11 9.63
N GLY A 37 7.01 -24.11 10.50
CA GLY A 37 5.70 -23.73 11.02
C GLY A 37 5.73 -22.44 11.83
N TYR A 38 4.58 -21.82 11.98
CA TYR A 38 4.39 -20.66 12.83
C TYR A 38 2.97 -20.60 13.40
N SER A 39 2.82 -19.90 14.53
CA SER A 39 1.53 -19.55 15.12
C SER A 39 1.52 -18.09 15.56
N ILE A 40 0.37 -17.43 15.47
CA ILE A 40 0.22 -16.01 15.80
C ILE A 40 -0.88 -15.86 16.83
N ARG A 41 -0.57 -15.10 17.88
CA ARG A 41 -1.55 -14.62 18.86
C ARG A 41 -1.67 -13.11 18.77
N ASP A 42 -2.90 -12.63 18.55
CA ASP A 42 -3.26 -11.24 18.72
C ASP A 42 -3.33 -10.94 20.23
N LEU A 43 -2.44 -10.08 20.72
CA LEU A 43 -2.41 -9.67 22.11
C LEU A 43 -3.39 -8.53 22.40
N THR A 44 -3.82 -7.79 21.37
CA THR A 44 -4.82 -6.73 21.50
C THR A 44 -6.21 -7.34 21.72
N ASP A 45 -6.57 -8.34 20.92
CA ASP A 45 -7.87 -9.04 21.02
C ASP A 45 -7.81 -10.32 21.88
N ASN A 46 -6.63 -10.69 22.35
CA ASN A 46 -6.36 -11.90 23.12
C ASN A 46 -6.90 -13.19 22.46
N ARG A 47 -6.63 -13.35 21.15
CA ARG A 47 -7.07 -14.50 20.36
C ARG A 47 -5.95 -15.04 19.47
N ASP A 48 -5.98 -16.33 19.18
CA ASP A 48 -5.09 -16.92 18.19
C ASP A 48 -5.66 -16.73 16.78
N LEU A 49 -4.80 -16.39 15.81
CA LEU A 49 -5.21 -16.21 14.41
C LEU A 49 -5.19 -17.55 13.69
N GLN A 50 -6.19 -17.78 12.83
CA GLN A 50 -6.16 -18.93 11.93
C GLN A 50 -5.22 -18.70 10.74
N ALA A 51 -4.82 -19.80 10.11
CA ALA A 51 -3.97 -19.75 8.93
C ALA A 51 -4.62 -18.90 7.82
N GLY A 52 -3.89 -17.90 7.33
CA GLY A 52 -4.34 -16.99 6.27
C GLY A 52 -5.10 -15.75 6.77
N GLU A 53 -5.40 -15.64 8.07
CA GLU A 53 -5.90 -14.37 8.62
C GLU A 53 -4.82 -13.29 8.55
N PRO A 54 -5.17 -12.05 8.14
CA PRO A 54 -4.21 -10.96 8.08
C PRO A 54 -3.92 -10.39 9.47
N LEU A 55 -2.76 -9.76 9.61
CA LEU A 55 -2.46 -8.87 10.73
C LEU A 55 -3.22 -7.56 10.57
N VAL A 56 -3.65 -6.97 11.69
CA VAL A 56 -4.37 -5.69 11.72
C VAL A 56 -3.43 -4.57 12.18
N ALA A 57 -3.41 -3.48 11.44
CA ALA A 57 -2.66 -2.27 11.75
C ALA A 57 -3.10 -1.69 13.11
N GLY A 58 -2.12 -1.37 13.96
CA GLY A 58 -2.34 -0.89 15.32
C GLY A 58 -2.41 -2.00 16.38
N HIS A 59 -2.47 -3.27 15.99
CA HIS A 59 -2.50 -4.39 16.93
C HIS A 59 -1.09 -4.85 17.34
N THR A 60 -1.03 -5.50 18.49
CA THR A 60 0.19 -6.14 19.02
C THR A 60 0.08 -7.65 18.85
N TYR A 61 1.14 -8.28 18.36
CA TYR A 61 1.17 -9.71 18.08
C TYR A 61 2.33 -10.41 18.79
N LYS A 62 2.11 -11.68 19.14
CA LYS A 62 3.15 -12.66 19.46
C LYS A 62 3.17 -13.72 18.36
N LEU A 63 4.25 -13.74 17.57
CA LEU A 63 4.48 -14.70 16.48
C LEU A 63 5.53 -15.71 16.91
N SER A 64 5.12 -16.96 17.09
CA SER A 64 6.00 -18.09 17.37
C SER A 64 6.39 -18.79 16.07
N VAL A 65 7.67 -19.03 15.85
CA VAL A 65 8.20 -19.67 14.65
C VAL A 65 9.06 -20.87 15.03
N THR A 66 8.84 -21.99 14.36
CA THR A 66 9.64 -23.20 14.49
C THR A 66 10.56 -23.33 13.28
N LEU A 67 11.85 -23.48 13.57
CA LEU A 67 12.91 -23.71 12.60
C LEU A 67 13.44 -25.14 12.76
N LEU A 68 13.59 -25.85 11.65
CA LEU A 68 14.33 -27.10 11.54
C LEU A 68 15.68 -26.83 10.86
N ILE A 69 16.73 -26.81 11.67
CA ILE A 69 18.10 -26.60 11.19
C ILE A 69 18.60 -27.94 10.62
N PRO A 70 18.95 -28.01 9.32
CA PRO A 70 19.17 -29.28 8.63
C PRO A 70 20.52 -29.93 8.97
N ALA A 71 21.54 -29.15 9.32
CA ALA A 71 22.89 -29.64 9.59
C ALA A 71 23.67 -28.70 10.51
N THR A 72 24.55 -29.28 11.32
CA THR A 72 25.51 -28.54 12.15
C THR A 72 26.67 -28.04 11.30
N GLN A 73 27.01 -26.76 11.42
CA GLN A 73 28.19 -26.18 10.79
C GLN A 73 29.11 -25.59 11.87
N PRO A 74 30.32 -26.15 12.07
CA PRO A 74 31.28 -25.61 13.03
C PRO A 74 31.60 -24.14 12.75
N GLY A 75 31.42 -23.28 13.76
CA GLY A 75 31.59 -21.82 13.61
C GLY A 75 30.48 -21.11 12.81
N GLY A 76 29.53 -21.86 12.24
CA GLY A 76 28.39 -21.31 11.51
C GLY A 76 27.40 -20.62 12.44
N VAL A 77 26.84 -19.51 11.98
CA VAL A 77 25.81 -18.73 12.66
C VAL A 77 24.67 -18.50 11.67
N PHE A 78 23.44 -18.43 12.17
CA PHE A 78 22.33 -17.88 11.41
C PHE A 78 21.61 -16.80 12.23
N ILE A 79 20.94 -15.90 11.51
CA ILE A 79 20.25 -14.75 12.05
C ILE A 79 18.75 -14.94 11.81
N ILE A 80 17.94 -14.63 12.82
CA ILE A 80 16.50 -14.45 12.69
C ILE A 80 16.20 -12.97 12.90
N SER A 81 15.48 -12.38 11.96
CA SER A 81 15.19 -10.95 11.89
C SER A 81 13.69 -10.70 11.86
N LEU A 82 13.24 -9.73 12.65
CA LEU A 82 11.94 -9.08 12.53
C LEU A 82 12.12 -7.87 11.61
N THR A 83 11.23 -7.69 10.62
CA THR A 83 11.28 -6.51 9.74
C THR A 83 11.25 -5.21 10.55
N ASP A 84 12.07 -4.24 10.15
CA ASP A 84 12.17 -2.92 10.77
C ASP A 84 10.91 -2.06 10.59
N ARG A 85 10.00 -2.51 9.73
CA ARG A 85 8.69 -1.90 9.51
C ARG A 85 7.67 -2.24 10.61
N MET A 86 7.95 -3.22 11.46
CA MET A 86 7.15 -3.49 12.66
C MET A 86 7.68 -2.64 13.83
N GLY A 87 6.78 -2.17 14.67
CA GLY A 87 7.11 -1.47 15.91
C GLY A 87 7.43 -2.42 17.06
N ARG A 88 8.09 -1.89 18.10
CA ARG A 88 8.35 -2.62 19.35
C ARG A 88 7.20 -2.41 20.33
N SER A 89 6.73 -3.49 20.94
CA SER A 89 5.73 -3.41 22.03
C SER A 89 6.36 -3.15 23.41
N GLY A 90 7.69 -3.34 23.53
CA GLY A 90 8.41 -3.26 24.79
C GLY A 90 9.92 -3.43 24.62
N PRO A 91 10.67 -3.56 25.73
CA PRO A 91 12.13 -3.68 25.68
C PRO A 91 12.58 -5.02 25.09
N ILE A 92 11.78 -6.07 25.24
CA ILE A 92 12.04 -7.42 24.74
C ILE A 92 11.17 -7.66 23.51
N ILE A 93 11.81 -8.07 22.41
CA ILE A 93 11.15 -8.52 21.18
C ILE A 93 11.11 -10.04 21.17
N TRP A 94 12.25 -10.68 21.45
CA TRP A 94 12.41 -12.11 21.26
C TRP A 94 12.40 -12.90 22.57
N GLU A 95 11.74 -14.04 22.52
CA GLU A 95 11.72 -15.06 23.56
C GLU A 95 12.18 -16.40 22.98
N LEU A 96 13.09 -17.06 23.69
CA LEU A 96 13.46 -18.44 23.37
C LEU A 96 12.41 -19.39 23.97
N VAL A 97 11.66 -20.07 23.12
CA VAL A 97 10.61 -21.02 23.55
C VAL A 97 11.20 -22.41 23.74
N SER A 98 12.10 -22.84 22.86
CA SER A 98 12.77 -24.13 22.98
C SER A 98 13.90 -24.09 24.01
N GLN A 99 13.75 -24.79 25.13
CA GLN A 99 14.75 -24.79 26.21
C GLN A 99 15.98 -25.69 25.96
N GLY A 100 15.99 -26.51 24.92
CA GLY A 100 17.03 -27.53 24.68
C GLY A 100 17.86 -27.37 23.41
N TYR A 101 17.72 -26.27 22.67
CA TYR A 101 18.43 -26.08 21.41
C TYR A 101 19.94 -25.85 21.66
N GLN A 102 20.76 -26.81 21.22
CA GLN A 102 22.22 -26.84 21.48
C GLN A 102 22.98 -25.68 20.83
N GLY A 103 22.41 -25.02 19.82
CA GLY A 103 23.00 -23.84 19.18
C GLY A 103 22.72 -22.52 19.89
N PHE A 104 22.03 -22.54 21.04
CA PHE A 104 21.81 -21.34 21.85
C PHE A 104 23.11 -20.88 22.51
N ASP A 105 23.41 -19.59 22.37
CA ASP A 105 24.54 -18.92 23.01
C ASP A 105 24.03 -17.58 23.56
N GLN A 106 24.15 -17.38 24.88
CA GLN A 106 23.64 -16.20 25.56
C GLN A 106 24.31 -14.90 25.08
N ASN A 107 25.55 -14.97 24.58
CA ASN A 107 26.26 -13.79 24.06
C ASN A 107 25.79 -13.38 22.66
N LEU A 108 25.16 -14.30 21.92
CA LEU A 108 24.62 -14.05 20.57
C LEU A 108 23.13 -13.72 20.60
N PHE A 109 22.42 -14.13 21.65
CA PHE A 109 20.99 -13.89 21.80
C PHE A 109 20.72 -12.51 22.42
N THR A 110 20.38 -11.55 21.57
CA THR A 110 20.05 -10.17 21.96
C THR A 110 18.53 -9.94 21.90
N PRO A 111 17.76 -10.30 22.95
CA PRO A 111 16.30 -10.35 22.88
C PRO A 111 15.62 -9.01 22.63
N GLY A 112 16.30 -7.90 22.93
CA GLY A 112 15.82 -6.54 22.68
C GLY A 112 16.24 -5.95 21.33
N GLN A 113 16.78 -6.74 20.40
CA GLN A 113 17.15 -6.25 19.06
C GLN A 113 16.22 -6.85 18.01
N TYR A 114 16.08 -6.20 16.85
CA TYR A 114 15.30 -6.74 15.73
C TYR A 114 15.88 -8.05 15.19
N ASN A 115 17.17 -8.28 15.44
CA ASN A 115 17.90 -9.45 15.00
C ASN A 115 18.41 -10.24 16.22
N ILE A 116 18.28 -11.56 16.16
CA ILE A 116 18.88 -12.51 17.10
C ILE A 116 19.71 -13.52 16.34
N SER A 117 20.80 -13.99 16.94
CA SER A 117 21.71 -14.94 16.31
C SER A 117 21.83 -16.22 17.10
N PHE A 118 22.04 -17.32 16.40
CA PHE A 118 22.25 -18.64 16.97
C PHE A 118 23.40 -19.35 16.27
N ARG A 119 24.10 -20.23 16.98
CA ARG A 119 25.02 -21.16 16.36
C ARG A 119 24.23 -22.15 15.51
N GLN A 120 24.75 -22.49 14.34
CA GLN A 120 24.13 -23.43 13.44
C GLN A 120 24.41 -24.86 13.91
N VAL A 121 23.47 -25.42 14.68
CA VAL A 121 23.50 -26.79 15.18
C VAL A 121 22.24 -27.50 14.69
N GLN A 122 22.38 -28.69 14.14
CA GLN A 122 21.24 -29.49 13.67
C GLN A 122 20.23 -29.69 14.80
N GLY A 123 18.95 -29.47 14.50
CA GLY A 123 17.87 -29.65 15.47
C GLY A 123 16.67 -28.75 15.22
N SER A 124 15.76 -28.73 16.20
CA SER A 124 14.58 -27.88 16.18
C SER A 124 14.76 -26.70 17.14
N LEU A 125 14.48 -25.49 16.66
CA LEU A 125 14.50 -24.25 17.43
C LEU A 125 13.11 -23.61 17.34
N THR A 126 12.55 -23.21 18.48
CA THR A 126 11.33 -22.39 18.50
C THR A 126 11.62 -21.07 19.20
N VAL A 127 11.32 -19.97 18.53
CA VAL A 127 11.44 -18.61 19.05
C VAL A 127 10.11 -17.88 18.87
N ALA A 128 9.84 -16.90 19.73
CA ALA A 128 8.68 -16.03 19.58
C ALA A 128 9.10 -14.57 19.52
N ALA A 129 8.50 -13.80 18.60
CA ALA A 129 8.66 -12.35 18.49
C ALA A 129 7.39 -11.65 18.94
N THR A 130 7.52 -10.66 19.82
CA THR A 130 6.43 -9.74 20.19
C THR A 130 6.66 -8.38 19.51
N PHE A 131 5.69 -7.93 18.72
CA PHE A 131 5.79 -6.70 17.93
C PHE A 131 4.44 -6.01 17.75
N VAL A 132 4.46 -4.75 17.32
CA VAL A 132 3.27 -3.94 17.01
C VAL A 132 3.25 -3.63 15.52
N VAL A 133 2.10 -3.77 14.88
CA VAL A 133 1.94 -3.26 13.51
C VAL A 133 1.65 -1.76 13.59
N PRO A 134 2.40 -0.86 12.93
CA PRO A 134 2.11 0.57 12.96
C PRO A 134 0.68 0.90 12.52
N GLN A 135 0.04 1.87 13.18
CA GLN A 135 -1.38 2.19 12.92
C GLN A 135 -1.65 2.67 11.48
N ASN A 136 -0.68 3.33 10.86
CA ASN A 136 -0.77 3.87 9.51
C ASN A 136 -0.11 2.97 8.45
N TYR A 137 0.19 1.71 8.78
CA TYR A 137 0.98 0.81 7.92
C TYR A 137 0.39 0.62 6.52
N THR A 138 -0.95 0.58 6.42
CA THR A 138 -1.71 0.42 5.18
C THR A 138 -1.99 1.75 4.47
N VAL A 139 -1.73 2.90 5.10
CA VAL A 139 -2.05 4.21 4.53
C VAL A 139 -0.98 4.59 3.50
N ALA A 140 -1.36 4.56 2.23
CA ALA A 140 -0.48 4.94 1.12
C ALA A 140 -0.49 6.46 0.87
N TYR A 141 -1.63 7.11 1.13
CA TYR A 141 -1.79 8.55 0.97
C TYR A 141 -2.86 9.08 1.92
N SER A 142 -2.64 10.26 2.50
CA SER A 142 -3.62 10.98 3.29
C SER A 142 -3.49 12.48 3.05
N SER A 143 -4.52 13.11 2.48
CA SER A 143 -4.57 14.57 2.31
C SER A 143 -6.00 15.04 2.05
N GLY A 144 -6.35 16.22 2.55
CA GLY A 144 -7.63 16.88 2.22
C GLY A 144 -8.88 16.07 2.55
N GLY A 145 -8.82 15.16 3.53
CA GLY A 145 -9.91 14.25 3.90
C GLY A 145 -9.98 12.95 3.07
N VAL A 146 -9.07 12.75 2.12
CA VAL A 146 -8.92 11.50 1.36
C VAL A 146 -7.88 10.63 2.04
N VAL A 147 -8.20 9.36 2.26
CA VAL A 147 -7.23 8.36 2.73
C VAL A 147 -7.24 7.18 1.77
N ILE A 148 -6.12 6.97 1.09
CA ILE A 148 -5.90 5.80 0.23
C ILE A 148 -5.20 4.74 1.07
N ARG A 149 -5.84 3.58 1.18
CA ARG A 149 -5.32 2.42 1.91
C ARG A 149 -4.96 1.30 0.96
N GLN A 150 -3.91 0.58 1.27
CA GLN A 150 -3.46 -0.58 0.50
C GLN A 150 -3.07 -1.69 1.48
N PRO A 151 -3.69 -2.88 1.40
CA PRO A 151 -3.17 -4.07 2.03
C PRO A 151 -1.73 -4.33 1.59
N ARG A 152 -0.90 -4.89 2.47
CA ARG A 152 0.51 -5.17 2.16
C ARG A 152 0.88 -6.57 2.59
N ASP A 153 1.54 -7.31 1.71
CA ASP A 153 2.20 -8.56 2.11
C ASP A 153 3.61 -8.24 2.60
N GLU A 154 3.87 -8.53 3.87
CA GLU A 154 5.13 -8.20 4.53
C GLU A 154 5.90 -9.45 4.93
N GLN A 155 7.22 -9.42 4.75
CA GLN A 155 8.14 -10.44 5.25
C GLN A 155 8.41 -10.18 6.73
N VAL A 156 7.49 -10.59 7.59
CA VAL A 156 7.52 -10.24 9.02
C VAL A 156 8.75 -10.84 9.71
N ILE A 157 9.03 -12.13 9.47
CA ILE A 157 10.22 -12.80 9.98
C ILE A 157 11.04 -13.37 8.83
N THR A 158 12.36 -13.19 8.90
CA THR A 158 13.32 -13.77 7.96
C THR A 158 14.40 -14.51 8.75
N ALA A 159 14.75 -15.71 8.31
CA ALA A 159 15.91 -16.45 8.79
C ALA A 159 16.96 -16.49 7.67
N ALA A 160 18.22 -16.17 7.97
CA ALA A 160 19.29 -16.09 6.98
C ALA A 160 20.64 -16.52 7.56
N ILE A 161 21.51 -17.03 6.68
CA ILE A 161 22.93 -17.27 7.01
C ILE A 161 23.71 -15.99 6.65
N PRO A 162 24.53 -15.42 7.55
CA PRO A 162 25.35 -14.24 7.25
C PRO A 162 26.24 -14.45 6.02
N GLY A 163 26.20 -13.51 5.07
CA GLY A 163 26.93 -13.64 3.79
C GLY A 163 26.41 -14.74 2.85
N GLY A 164 25.34 -15.43 3.24
CA GLY A 164 24.69 -16.48 2.47
C GLY A 164 23.27 -16.12 2.02
N SER A 165 22.45 -17.14 1.80
CA SER A 165 21.06 -17.00 1.34
C SER A 165 20.07 -16.93 2.50
N VAL A 166 18.90 -16.36 2.23
CA VAL A 166 17.72 -16.45 3.11
C VAL A 166 17.27 -17.90 3.19
N VAL A 167 17.21 -18.47 4.39
CA VAL A 167 16.86 -19.87 4.65
C VAL A 167 15.43 -20.06 5.10
N GLY A 168 14.68 -19.00 5.40
CA GLY A 168 13.25 -19.08 5.68
C GLY A 168 12.61 -17.71 5.78
N VAL A 169 11.33 -17.61 5.42
CA VAL A 169 10.54 -16.37 5.50
C VAL A 169 9.13 -16.66 5.98
N VAL A 170 8.62 -15.85 6.91
CA VAL A 170 7.20 -15.79 7.25
C VAL A 170 6.61 -14.55 6.59
N ARG A 171 5.75 -14.74 5.59
CA ARG A 171 5.03 -13.66 4.90
C ARG A 171 3.61 -13.57 5.43
N LEU A 172 3.20 -12.39 5.87
CA LEU A 172 1.87 -12.15 6.39
C LEU A 172 1.26 -10.93 5.71
N ARG A 173 -0.02 -11.03 5.37
CA ARG A 173 -0.80 -9.90 4.87
C ARG A 173 -1.14 -8.98 6.03
N VAL A 174 -0.97 -7.69 5.85
CA VAL A 174 -1.34 -6.64 6.79
C VAL A 174 -2.48 -5.82 6.22
N VAL A 175 -3.55 -5.65 7.01
CA VAL A 175 -4.72 -4.82 6.72
C VAL A 175 -4.97 -3.85 7.87
N ASP A 176 -5.91 -2.92 7.73
CA ASP A 176 -6.41 -2.12 8.84
C ASP A 176 -7.90 -2.41 9.08
N GLY A 177 -8.45 -1.83 10.16
CA GLY A 177 -9.85 -2.04 10.52
C GLY A 177 -10.85 -1.55 9.45
N ILE A 178 -10.49 -0.57 8.61
CA ILE A 178 -11.34 -0.08 7.52
C ILE A 178 -11.34 -1.10 6.37
N ILE A 179 -10.18 -1.62 5.99
CA ILE A 179 -10.07 -2.70 4.99
C ILE A 179 -10.85 -3.92 5.47
N GLN A 180 -10.69 -4.32 6.74
CA GLN A 180 -11.42 -5.46 7.31
C GLN A 180 -12.94 -5.24 7.32
N THR A 181 -13.39 -4.02 7.64
CA THR A 181 -14.80 -3.64 7.58
C THR A 181 -15.36 -3.79 6.17
N TYR A 182 -14.62 -3.34 5.16
CA TYR A 182 -14.98 -3.51 3.76
C TYR A 182 -15.07 -4.99 3.38
N GLU A 183 -14.06 -5.80 3.69
CA GLU A 183 -14.03 -7.23 3.33
C GLU A 183 -15.22 -7.98 3.95
N ASN A 184 -15.54 -7.69 5.22
CA ASN A 184 -16.69 -8.26 5.92
C ASN A 184 -18.02 -7.83 5.28
N LEU A 185 -18.20 -6.54 5.00
CA LEU A 185 -19.41 -6.03 4.34
C LEU A 185 -19.56 -6.58 2.93
N TYR A 186 -18.48 -6.65 2.15
CA TYR A 186 -18.51 -7.18 0.80
C TYR A 186 -18.97 -8.65 0.82
N LYS A 187 -18.39 -9.46 1.72
CA LYS A 187 -18.79 -10.86 1.91
C LYS A 187 -20.26 -10.97 2.30
N GLU A 188 -20.71 -10.20 3.30
CA GLU A 188 -22.11 -10.14 3.72
C GLU A 188 -23.05 -9.81 2.54
N LYS A 189 -22.77 -8.73 1.80
CA LYS A 189 -23.62 -8.29 0.69
C LYS A 189 -23.59 -9.25 -0.50
N SER A 190 -22.44 -9.85 -0.80
CA SER A 190 -22.34 -10.90 -1.83
C SER A 190 -23.18 -12.13 -1.49
N ASN A 191 -23.26 -12.49 -0.21
CA ASN A 191 -24.05 -13.62 0.26
C ASN A 191 -25.57 -13.37 0.14
N LEU A 192 -26.04 -12.12 0.10
CA LEU A 192 -27.46 -11.81 -0.08
C LEU A 192 -27.99 -12.26 -1.45
N ILE A 193 -27.14 -12.26 -2.47
CA ILE A 193 -27.47 -12.79 -3.79
C ILE A 193 -27.56 -14.32 -3.71
N SER A 194 -26.54 -14.95 -3.14
CA SER A 194 -26.45 -16.43 -3.06
C SER A 194 -27.51 -17.04 -2.15
N SER A 195 -27.97 -16.32 -1.13
CA SER A 195 -28.99 -16.78 -0.18
C SER A 195 -30.43 -16.57 -0.68
N GLY A 196 -30.63 -15.88 -1.80
CA GLY A 196 -31.96 -15.51 -2.28
C GLY A 196 -32.68 -14.49 -1.39
N ALA A 197 -31.96 -13.79 -0.51
CA ALA A 197 -32.51 -12.74 0.35
C ALA A 197 -32.86 -11.44 -0.41
N ILE A 198 -32.54 -11.38 -1.70
CA ILE A 198 -32.85 -10.29 -2.61
C ILE A 198 -33.71 -10.84 -3.74
N ASP A 199 -34.77 -10.11 -4.11
CA ASP A 199 -35.59 -10.45 -5.27
C ASP A 199 -34.75 -10.49 -6.55
N ARG A 200 -34.99 -11.49 -7.41
CA ARG A 200 -34.25 -11.72 -8.66
C ARG A 200 -34.15 -10.48 -9.54
N SER A 201 -35.16 -9.60 -9.50
CA SER A 201 -35.19 -8.35 -10.26
C SER A 201 -34.07 -7.37 -9.87
N TYR A 202 -33.53 -7.47 -8.65
CA TYR A 202 -32.47 -6.60 -8.14
C TYR A 202 -31.08 -7.25 -8.16
N GLU A 203 -30.94 -8.52 -8.52
CA GLU A 203 -29.64 -9.20 -8.52
C GLU A 203 -28.61 -8.49 -9.40
N SER A 204 -29.01 -8.07 -10.61
CA SER A 204 -28.11 -7.38 -11.54
C SER A 204 -27.66 -6.02 -10.99
N PHE A 205 -28.56 -5.30 -10.33
CA PHE A 205 -28.25 -4.04 -9.66
C PHE A 205 -27.22 -4.24 -8.53
N VAL A 206 -27.44 -5.24 -7.67
CA VAL A 206 -26.56 -5.53 -6.54
C VAL A 206 -25.20 -6.01 -7.02
N LYS A 207 -25.13 -6.85 -8.07
CA LYS A 207 -23.86 -7.27 -8.69
C LYS A 207 -23.04 -6.09 -9.20
N GLU A 208 -23.70 -5.12 -9.83
CA GLU A 208 -23.04 -3.91 -10.34
C GLU A 208 -22.52 -3.01 -9.21
N LEU A 209 -23.28 -2.84 -8.13
CA LEU A 209 -22.82 -2.11 -6.94
C LEU A 209 -21.64 -2.80 -6.25
N LEU A 210 -21.65 -4.13 -6.17
CA LEU A 210 -20.52 -4.92 -5.67
C LEU A 210 -19.28 -4.73 -6.55
N ALA A 211 -19.43 -4.79 -7.87
CA ALA A 211 -18.33 -4.57 -8.81
C ALA A 211 -17.73 -3.17 -8.66
N GLN A 212 -18.55 -2.13 -8.53
CA GLN A 212 -18.09 -0.77 -8.28
C GLN A 212 -17.40 -0.62 -6.92
N ALA A 213 -17.93 -1.23 -5.86
CA ALA A 213 -17.29 -1.21 -4.55
C ALA A 213 -15.92 -1.90 -4.60
N SER A 214 -15.81 -3.00 -5.36
CA SER A 214 -14.53 -3.67 -5.63
C SER A 214 -13.55 -2.78 -6.40
N ASN A 215 -14.01 -2.08 -7.43
CA ASN A 215 -13.18 -1.12 -8.18
C ASN A 215 -12.66 0.01 -7.28
N LEU A 216 -13.52 0.61 -6.44
CA LEU A 216 -13.11 1.64 -5.48
C LEU A 216 -12.08 1.10 -4.47
N ALA A 217 -12.31 -0.10 -3.93
CA ALA A 217 -11.37 -0.75 -3.03
C ALA A 217 -10.02 -1.06 -3.71
N SER A 218 -10.01 -1.45 -4.99
CA SER A 218 -8.78 -1.67 -5.77
C SER A 218 -7.94 -0.40 -5.95
N LEU A 219 -8.59 0.77 -5.94
CA LEU A 219 -7.95 2.09 -5.94
C LEU A 219 -7.55 2.55 -4.52
N GLY A 220 -7.84 1.75 -3.50
CA GLY A 220 -7.59 2.06 -2.08
C GLY A 220 -8.62 2.99 -1.43
N LEU A 221 -9.74 3.26 -2.09
CA LEU A 221 -10.84 4.12 -1.65
C LEU A 221 -11.88 3.32 -0.83
N TYR A 222 -11.40 2.72 0.27
CA TYR A 222 -12.21 1.80 1.08
C TYR A 222 -13.39 2.49 1.79
N ASP A 223 -13.25 3.74 2.22
CA ASP A 223 -14.35 4.48 2.86
C ASP A 223 -15.54 4.68 1.91
N GLN A 224 -15.24 5.01 0.64
CA GLN A 224 -16.25 5.15 -0.41
C GLN A 224 -16.87 3.79 -0.78
N ALA A 225 -16.04 2.74 -0.87
CA ALA A 225 -16.52 1.39 -1.11
C ALA A 225 -17.47 0.91 0.00
N ILE A 226 -17.14 1.17 1.27
CA ILE A 226 -18.00 0.86 2.42
C ILE A 226 -19.32 1.64 2.35
N SER A 227 -19.27 2.94 2.05
CA SER A 227 -20.47 3.76 1.89
C SER A 227 -21.39 3.20 0.80
N LEU A 228 -20.83 2.79 -0.33
CA LEU A 228 -21.57 2.14 -1.42
C LEU A 228 -22.19 0.82 -0.97
N LEU A 229 -21.44 -0.06 -0.31
CA LEU A 229 -21.95 -1.35 0.18
C LEU A 229 -23.06 -1.20 1.22
N ARG A 230 -22.97 -0.20 2.10
CA ARG A 230 -24.02 0.09 3.10
C ARG A 230 -25.33 0.55 2.46
N SER A 231 -25.29 1.12 1.26
CA SER A 231 -26.50 1.47 0.51
C SER A 231 -27.32 0.24 0.07
N ILE A 232 -26.70 -0.95 0.01
CA ILE A 232 -27.37 -2.21 -0.31
C ILE A 232 -28.11 -2.69 0.95
N SER A 233 -29.36 -2.24 1.11
CA SER A 233 -30.23 -2.60 2.22
C SER A 233 -31.50 -3.29 1.71
N PRO A 234 -31.66 -4.61 1.93
CA PRO A 234 -32.83 -5.38 1.44
C PRO A 234 -34.17 -4.83 1.91
N SER A 235 -34.22 -4.25 3.12
CA SER A 235 -35.42 -3.68 3.73
C SER A 235 -35.86 -2.34 3.14
N ASN A 236 -34.99 -1.67 2.38
CA ASN A 236 -35.24 -0.32 1.84
C ASN A 236 -35.28 -0.33 0.30
N LEU A 237 -35.29 -1.50 -0.34
CA LEU A 237 -35.50 -1.60 -1.77
C LEU A 237 -36.98 -1.28 -2.06
N PRO A 238 -37.28 -0.25 -2.89
CA PRO A 238 -38.66 0.03 -3.29
C PRO A 238 -39.25 -1.19 -4.03
N GLN A 239 -40.56 -1.27 -4.23
CA GLN A 239 -41.12 -2.30 -5.12
C GLN A 239 -40.53 -2.14 -6.53
N PRO A 240 -40.22 -3.24 -7.25
CA PRO A 240 -39.52 -3.22 -8.54
C PRO A 240 -40.23 -2.30 -9.53
N PRO A 241 -39.65 -1.13 -9.87
CA PRO A 241 -40.13 -0.36 -10.99
C PRO A 241 -39.67 -1.06 -12.27
N SER A 242 -40.47 -0.98 -13.34
CA SER A 242 -40.18 -1.56 -14.66
C SER A 242 -38.71 -1.38 -15.08
N GLY A 243 -38.11 -2.38 -15.73
CA GLY A 243 -36.65 -2.52 -15.92
C GLY A 243 -35.89 -1.31 -16.47
N ASN A 244 -36.58 -0.36 -17.13
CA ASN A 244 -35.98 0.88 -17.65
C ASN A 244 -35.61 1.90 -16.55
N ILE A 245 -36.32 1.91 -15.41
CA ILE A 245 -36.04 2.83 -14.30
C ILE A 245 -34.86 2.32 -13.46
N VAL A 246 -34.68 1.00 -13.36
CA VAL A 246 -33.52 0.38 -12.71
C VAL A 246 -32.22 0.73 -13.45
N LEU A 247 -32.22 0.69 -14.79
CA LEU A 247 -31.09 1.12 -15.62
C LEU A 247 -30.78 2.63 -15.50
N ALA A 248 -31.81 3.49 -15.37
CA ALA A 248 -31.62 4.92 -15.16
C ALA A 248 -31.05 5.25 -13.77
N LEU A 249 -31.47 4.53 -12.72
CA LEU A 249 -30.90 4.62 -11.37
C LEU A 249 -29.46 4.10 -11.31
N ILE A 250 -29.16 2.98 -12.00
CA ILE A 250 -27.80 2.45 -12.20
C ILE A 250 -26.92 3.50 -12.88
N GLY A 251 -27.36 4.05 -14.00
CA GLY A 251 -26.64 5.09 -14.73
C GLY A 251 -26.43 6.36 -13.90
N GLY A 252 -27.44 6.77 -13.12
CA GLY A 252 -27.36 7.93 -12.25
C GLY A 252 -26.36 7.77 -11.11
N ILE A 253 -26.36 6.62 -10.43
CA ILE A 253 -25.45 6.34 -9.30
C ILE A 253 -24.02 6.10 -9.80
N ILE A 254 -23.84 5.39 -10.92
CA ILE A 254 -22.52 5.20 -11.56
C ILE A 254 -21.95 6.53 -12.02
N ALA A 255 -22.74 7.34 -12.74
CA ALA A 255 -22.29 8.64 -13.24
C ALA A 255 -21.97 9.59 -12.09
N LEU A 256 -22.80 9.65 -11.04
CA LEU A 256 -22.53 10.50 -9.88
C LEU A 256 -21.32 10.01 -9.06
N GLY A 257 -21.18 8.70 -8.86
CA GLY A 257 -20.06 8.11 -8.12
C GLY A 257 -18.73 8.25 -8.85
N ALA A 258 -18.70 7.93 -10.15
CA ALA A 258 -17.51 8.09 -10.99
C ALA A 258 -17.16 9.56 -11.22
N MET A 259 -18.15 10.43 -11.41
CA MET A 259 -17.93 11.87 -11.56
C MET A 259 -17.51 12.52 -10.24
N ALA A 260 -18.05 12.10 -9.09
CA ALA A 260 -17.59 12.54 -7.78
C ALA A 260 -16.15 12.07 -7.52
N ALA A 261 -15.84 10.80 -7.75
CA ALA A 261 -14.48 10.28 -7.60
C ALA A 261 -13.50 10.96 -8.57
N PHE A 262 -13.88 11.17 -9.82
CA PHE A 262 -13.08 11.87 -10.83
C PHE A 262 -12.87 13.35 -10.49
N LEU A 263 -13.94 14.09 -10.18
CA LEU A 263 -13.85 15.49 -9.74
C LEU A 263 -13.05 15.64 -8.45
N PHE A 264 -13.14 14.66 -7.55
CA PHE A 264 -12.42 14.66 -6.29
C PHE A 264 -10.94 14.32 -6.46
N ILE A 265 -10.59 13.33 -7.29
CA ILE A 265 -9.20 13.05 -7.70
C ILE A 265 -8.61 14.26 -8.44
N MET A 266 -9.39 14.90 -9.31
CA MET A 266 -8.99 16.10 -10.03
C MET A 266 -8.82 17.30 -9.08
N MET A 267 -9.69 17.50 -8.07
CA MET A 267 -9.52 18.53 -7.04
C MET A 267 -8.36 18.23 -6.09
N ALA A 268 -8.11 16.96 -5.74
CA ALA A 268 -6.97 16.55 -4.92
C ALA A 268 -5.64 16.83 -5.66
N ARG A 269 -5.59 16.55 -6.98
CA ARG A 269 -4.47 16.96 -7.84
C ARG A 269 -4.37 18.47 -8.04
N ALA A 270 -5.49 19.18 -8.19
CA ALA A 270 -5.51 20.63 -8.34
C ALA A 270 -5.14 21.37 -7.05
N ARG A 271 -5.43 20.81 -5.86
CA ARG A 271 -4.94 21.34 -4.57
C ARG A 271 -3.45 21.10 -4.39
N SER A 272 -2.94 19.93 -4.78
CA SER A 272 -1.48 19.67 -4.85
C SER A 272 -0.78 20.64 -5.81
N ALA A 273 -1.40 21.00 -6.95
CA ALA A 273 -0.87 22.02 -7.86
C ALA A 273 -1.07 23.47 -7.36
N ARG A 274 -2.02 23.72 -6.45
CA ARG A 274 -2.21 25.03 -5.82
C ARG A 274 -1.13 25.34 -4.80
N ASP A 275 -0.53 24.36 -4.15
CA ASP A 275 0.62 24.61 -3.26
C ASP A 275 1.86 25.02 -4.08
N GLU A 276 2.11 24.41 -5.25
CA GLU A 276 3.13 24.88 -6.19
C GLU A 276 2.80 26.25 -6.83
N ALA A 277 1.52 26.52 -7.13
CA ALA A 277 1.11 27.82 -7.66
C ALA A 277 1.14 28.93 -6.60
N LEU A 278 0.81 28.63 -5.34
CA LEU A 278 0.90 29.56 -4.21
C LEU A 278 2.35 29.82 -3.80
N ASP A 279 3.25 28.85 -3.94
CA ASP A 279 4.69 29.07 -3.78
C ASP A 279 5.26 29.90 -4.93
N LYS A 280 4.82 29.68 -6.18
CA LYS A 280 5.17 30.56 -7.31
C LYS A 280 4.57 31.96 -7.16
N ILE A 281 3.38 32.11 -6.57
CA ILE A 281 2.75 33.40 -6.25
C ILE A 281 3.43 34.08 -5.05
N ARG A 282 3.90 33.34 -4.03
CA ARG A 282 4.71 33.86 -2.92
C ARG A 282 6.11 34.26 -3.38
N GLU A 283 6.73 33.49 -4.28
CA GLU A 283 8.00 33.83 -4.91
C GLU A 283 7.85 35.05 -5.83
N ALA A 284 6.76 35.14 -6.61
CA ALA A 284 6.42 36.33 -7.39
C ALA A 284 6.13 37.54 -6.50
N ARG A 285 5.45 37.37 -5.35
CA ARG A 285 5.19 38.43 -4.36
C ARG A 285 6.49 38.91 -3.68
N ASN A 286 7.43 38.00 -3.41
CA ASN A 286 8.74 38.33 -2.86
C ASN A 286 9.67 38.99 -3.91
N ARG A 287 9.59 38.59 -5.19
CA ARG A 287 10.26 39.30 -6.30
C ARG A 287 9.66 40.68 -6.55
N VAL A 288 8.33 40.84 -6.43
CA VAL A 288 7.65 42.14 -6.50
C VAL A 288 7.98 43.01 -5.30
N ALA A 289 8.11 42.47 -4.09
CA ALA A 289 8.58 43.20 -2.91
C ALA A 289 10.06 43.64 -3.07
N GLY A 290 10.92 42.78 -3.64
CA GLY A 290 12.29 43.12 -3.99
C GLY A 290 12.40 44.17 -5.12
N MET A 291 11.51 44.13 -6.11
CA MET A 291 11.39 45.17 -7.14
C MET A 291 10.81 46.48 -6.58
N LYS A 292 9.95 46.44 -5.57
CA LYS A 292 9.42 47.63 -4.88
C LYS A 292 10.50 48.35 -4.06
N VAL A 293 11.42 47.59 -3.44
CA VAL A 293 12.62 48.14 -2.77
C VAL A 293 13.62 48.73 -3.77
N ARG A 294 13.71 48.19 -5.00
CA ARG A 294 14.50 48.79 -6.09
C ARG A 294 13.80 49.99 -6.75
N ALA A 295 12.48 49.99 -6.85
CA ALA A 295 11.69 51.09 -7.40
C ALA A 295 11.64 52.31 -6.47
N GLN A 296 11.65 52.12 -5.14
CA GLN A 296 11.74 53.22 -4.17
C GLN A 296 13.07 53.98 -4.20
N ARG A 297 14.11 53.46 -4.88
CA ARG A 297 15.36 54.20 -5.12
C ARG A 297 15.40 54.96 -6.44
N PHE A 298 14.37 54.82 -7.30
CA PHE A 298 14.28 55.50 -8.60
C PHE A 298 13.24 56.63 -8.66
N ASP A 299 12.65 57.02 -7.52
CA ASP A 299 11.54 57.97 -7.44
C ASP A 299 11.97 59.40 -7.02
N LYS A 300 13.15 59.82 -7.46
CA LYS A 300 13.57 61.24 -7.45
C LYS A 300 14.01 61.75 -8.82
N ALA A 301 14.42 60.85 -9.73
CA ALA A 301 14.84 61.22 -11.08
C ALA A 301 13.65 61.37 -12.06
N LEU A 302 12.60 60.56 -11.89
CA LEU A 302 11.39 60.59 -12.75
C LEU A 302 10.46 61.78 -12.47
N ALA A 303 10.47 62.31 -11.24
CA ALA A 303 9.70 63.51 -10.89
C ALA A 303 10.24 64.78 -11.58
N GLN A 304 11.56 64.87 -11.79
CA GLN A 304 12.19 66.02 -12.45
C GLN A 304 11.99 66.01 -13.98
N GLU A 305 11.88 64.84 -14.62
CA GLU A 305 11.58 64.77 -16.06
C GLU A 305 10.11 65.09 -16.37
N LEU A 306 9.17 64.66 -15.50
CA LEU A 306 7.74 64.96 -15.67
C LEU A 306 7.40 66.45 -15.50
N GLU A 307 8.05 67.14 -14.56
CA GLU A 307 7.89 68.60 -14.37
C GLU A 307 8.47 69.41 -15.56
N SER A 308 9.49 68.87 -16.24
CA SER A 308 10.04 69.49 -17.46
C SER A 308 9.16 69.29 -18.70
N LEU A 309 8.42 68.18 -18.77
CA LEU A 309 7.49 67.87 -19.87
C LEU A 309 6.14 68.59 -19.72
N GLU A 310 5.68 68.80 -18.49
CA GLU A 310 4.47 69.58 -18.19
C GLU A 310 4.65 71.07 -18.55
N LYS A 311 5.88 71.59 -18.40
CA LYS A 311 6.23 72.97 -18.80
C LYS A 311 6.32 73.18 -20.31
N ILE A 312 6.61 72.12 -21.08
CA ILE A 312 6.64 72.17 -22.55
C ILE A 312 5.22 72.06 -23.13
N LEU A 313 4.32 71.32 -22.46
CA LEU A 313 2.95 71.08 -22.93
C LEU A 313 1.93 72.11 -22.42
N GLY A 314 2.30 72.99 -21.47
CA GLY A 314 1.46 74.07 -20.95
C GLY A 314 1.55 75.40 -21.71
N GLU A 315 2.38 75.51 -22.75
CA GLU A 315 2.59 76.74 -23.54
C GLU A 315 2.00 76.65 -24.98
N GLU A 316 1.11 75.68 -25.23
CA GLU A 316 0.21 75.68 -26.39
C GLU A 316 -1.26 75.73 -25.95
N VAL A 317 -1.67 76.91 -25.45
CA VAL A 317 -2.98 77.52 -25.73
C VAL A 317 -2.74 78.95 -26.21
#